data_AF-A0AAW3FD07-F1
#
_entry.id   AF-A0AAW3FD07-F1
#
_cell.length_a   1.000
_cell.length_b   1.000
_cell.length_c   1.000
_cell.angle_alpha   90.00
_cell.angle_beta   90.00
_cell.angle_gamma   90.00
#
_symmetry.space_group_name_H-M   'P 1'
#
loop_
_entity.id
_entity.type
_entity.pdbx_description
1 polymer ?
#
loop_
_entity_poly.entity_id
_entity_poly.type
_entity_poly.pdbx_seq_one_letter_code
_entity_poly.pdbx_strand_id
1 'polypeptide(L)'
;MDREQRDEASRRWVRAAAQTEEAQALVALGWQVVSPYGYSHPSGWTIERCRINGEWRTLLWKGQHIYDRFPSPEAAAAHHASLTSDQH
;
A
#
# COMPACT_ATOMS: atom_id res chain seq x y z
N MET A 1 14.35 -14.89 19.69
CA MET A 1 13.35 -13.85 19.38
C MET A 1 12.04 -14.54 19.06
N ASP A 2 11.07 -14.45 19.97
CA ASP A 2 9.76 -15.10 19.86
C ASP A 2 8.91 -14.51 18.73
N ARG A 3 8.29 -15.39 17.93
CA ARG A 3 7.36 -15.00 16.85
C ARG A 3 6.28 -14.04 17.33
N GLU A 4 5.80 -14.24 18.56
CA GLU A 4 4.73 -13.45 19.17
C GLU A 4 5.09 -11.98 19.37
N GLN A 5 6.33 -11.69 19.81
CA GLN A 5 6.83 -10.31 19.95
C GLN A 5 6.93 -9.60 18.60
N ARG A 6 7.28 -10.33 17.54
CA ARG A 6 7.32 -9.80 16.17
C ARG A 6 5.91 -9.46 15.69
N ASP A 7 4.93 -10.32 15.94
CA ASP A 7 3.55 -10.11 15.51
C ASP A 7 2.86 -8.97 16.29
N GLU A 8 3.19 -8.77 17.57
CA GLU A 8 2.76 -7.60 18.34
C GLU A 8 3.40 -6.29 17.86
N ALA A 9 4.71 -6.29 17.62
CA ALA A 9 5.41 -5.14 17.06
C ALA A 9 4.84 -4.78 15.68
N SER A 10 4.60 -5.76 14.81
CA SER A 10 3.96 -5.56 13.51
C SER A 10 2.56 -4.96 13.64
N ARG A 11 1.72 -5.45 14.56
CA ARG A 11 0.37 -4.91 14.79
C ARG A 11 0.41 -3.47 15.27
N ARG A 12 1.34 -3.12 16.16
CA ARG A 12 1.53 -1.75 16.64
C ARG A 12 1.95 -0.81 15.51
N TRP A 13 2.82 -1.28 14.61
CA TRP A 13 3.32 -0.47 13.50
C TRP A 13 2.26 -0.28 12.41
N VAL A 14 1.43 -1.29 12.14
CA VAL A 14 0.28 -1.15 11.23
C VAL A 14 -0.72 -0.13 11.77
N ARG A 15 -1.04 -0.18 13.08
CA ARG A 15 -1.94 0.81 13.71
C ARG A 15 -1.37 2.23 13.69
N ALA A 16 -0.07 2.38 13.90
CA ALA A 16 0.60 3.67 13.80
C ALA A 16 0.59 4.20 12.35
N ALA A 17 0.87 3.34 11.38
CA ALA A 17 0.86 3.70 9.96
C ALA A 17 -0.53 4.10 9.46
N ALA A 18 -1.58 3.42 9.94
CA ALA A 18 -2.97 3.74 9.61
C ALA A 18 -3.44 5.11 10.10
N GLN A 19 -2.72 5.74 11.03
CA GLN A 19 -3.04 7.08 11.53
C GLN A 19 -2.44 8.22 10.69
N THR A 20 -1.61 7.91 9.69
CA THR A 20 -1.06 8.93 8.79
C THR A 20 -2.13 9.46 7.84
N GLU A 21 -2.03 10.72 7.44
CA GLU A 21 -2.96 11.33 6.47
C GLU A 21 -2.96 10.56 5.13
N GLU A 22 -1.79 10.12 4.66
CA GLU A 22 -1.63 9.26 3.48
C GLU A 22 -2.47 7.99 3.63
N ALA A 23 -2.34 7.29 4.75
CA ALA A 23 -3.06 6.05 4.98
C ALA A 23 -4.58 6.27 5.08
N GLN A 24 -5.01 7.36 5.72
CA GLN A 24 -6.45 7.71 5.81
C GLN A 24 -7.03 8.01 4.43
N ALA A 25 -6.30 8.72 3.57
CA ALA A 25 -6.68 8.98 2.19
C ALA A 25 -6.84 7.67 1.41
N LEU A 26 -5.87 6.75 1.53
CA LEU A 26 -5.96 5.44 0.88
C LEU A 26 -7.11 4.58 1.42
N VAL A 27 -7.37 4.62 2.74
CA VAL A 27 -8.50 3.92 3.34
C VAL A 27 -9.84 4.47 2.82
N ALA A 28 -9.97 5.77 2.65
CA ALA A 28 -11.16 6.39 2.05
C ALA A 28 -11.38 5.93 0.59
N LEU A 29 -10.31 5.56 -0.12
CA LEU A 29 -10.32 4.98 -1.47
C LEU A 29 -10.52 3.45 -1.47
N GLY A 30 -10.76 2.82 -0.32
CA GLY A 30 -11.02 1.38 -0.21
C GLY A 30 -9.78 0.51 -0.02
N TRP A 31 -8.62 1.10 0.24
CA TRP A 31 -7.39 0.36 0.52
C TRP A 31 -7.25 0.00 2.00
N GLN A 32 -6.69 -1.17 2.27
CA GLN A 32 -6.39 -1.64 3.61
C GLN A 32 -4.88 -1.55 3.89
N VAL A 33 -4.51 -0.90 4.99
CA VAL A 33 -3.12 -0.87 5.49
C VAL A 33 -2.74 -2.26 5.99
N VAL A 34 -1.69 -2.85 5.41
CA VAL A 34 -1.16 -4.17 5.81
C VAL A 34 0.23 -4.09 6.40
N SER A 35 0.96 -3.00 6.15
CA SER A 35 2.25 -2.70 6.75
C SER A 35 2.49 -1.18 6.75
N PRO A 36 3.53 -0.68 7.43
CA PRO A 36 3.91 0.74 7.37
C PRO A 36 4.22 1.29 5.98
N TYR A 37 4.44 0.40 5.02
CA TYR A 37 4.82 0.74 3.66
C TYR A 37 3.89 0.11 2.62
N GLY A 38 2.86 -0.62 3.06
CA GLY A 38 2.11 -1.54 2.22
C GLY A 38 0.61 -1.43 2.41
N TYR A 39 -0.10 -1.40 1.27
CA TYR A 39 -1.55 -1.33 1.20
C TYR A 39 -2.08 -2.43 0.27
N SER A 40 -3.22 -3.01 0.62
CA SER A 40 -3.90 -4.03 -0.19
C SER A 40 -5.32 -3.59 -0.53
N HIS A 41 -5.83 -3.98 -1.69
CA HIS A 41 -7.19 -3.68 -2.12
C HIS A 41 -7.96 -4.98 -2.37
N PRO A 42 -9.26 -5.07 -2.03
CA PRO A 42 -10.07 -6.28 -2.22
C PRO A 42 -10.10 -6.84 -3.65
N SER A 43 -9.87 -6.01 -4.67
CA SER A 43 -9.77 -6.46 -6.08
C SER A 43 -8.42 -7.08 -6.45
N GLY A 44 -7.57 -7.39 -5.47
CA GLY A 44 -6.29 -8.10 -5.63
C GLY A 44 -5.11 -7.19 -5.97
N TRP A 45 -5.27 -5.88 -5.85
CA TRP A 45 -4.19 -4.91 -6.04
C TRP A 45 -3.44 -4.68 -4.74
N THR A 46 -2.17 -4.30 -4.85
CA THR A 46 -1.36 -3.97 -3.70
C THR A 46 -0.39 -2.85 -4.09
N ILE A 47 -0.19 -1.93 -3.14
CA ILE A 47 0.74 -0.82 -3.22
C ILE A 47 1.84 -1.07 -2.20
N GLU A 48 3.09 -0.89 -2.58
CA GLU A 48 4.23 -1.02 -1.68
C GLU A 48 5.24 0.11 -1.88
N ARG A 49 5.66 0.75 -0.79
CA ARG A 49 6.80 1.68 -0.77
C ARG A 49 8.08 0.90 -0.52
N CYS A 50 8.94 0.87 -1.51
CA CYS A 50 10.24 0.20 -1.44
C CYS A 50 11.36 1.16 -1.83
N ARG A 51 12.57 0.88 -1.34
CA ARG A 51 13.75 1.66 -1.68
C ARG A 51 14.49 1.00 -2.83
N ILE A 52 14.48 1.62 -4.01
CA ILE A 52 15.14 1.12 -5.22
C ILE A 52 16.30 2.05 -5.52
N ASN A 53 17.53 1.51 -5.58
CA ASN A 53 18.75 2.29 -5.82
C ASN A 53 18.94 3.49 -4.87
N GLY A 54 18.50 3.35 -3.62
CA GLY A 54 18.60 4.41 -2.60
C GLY A 54 17.46 5.44 -2.62
N GLU A 55 16.58 5.41 -3.63
CA GLU A 55 15.41 6.28 -3.73
C GLU A 55 14.13 5.58 -3.28
N TRP A 56 13.25 6.32 -2.61
CA TRP A 56 11.91 5.82 -2.31
C TRP A 56 11.06 5.80 -3.57
N ARG A 57 10.49 4.64 -3.87
CA ARG A 57 9.56 4.42 -4.97
C ARG A 57 8.34 3.68 -4.45
N THR A 58 7.19 3.98 -5.03
CA THR A 58 5.96 3.25 -4.76
C THR A 58 5.70 2.32 -5.93
N LEU A 59 5.47 1.04 -5.67
CA LEU A 59 5.07 0.07 -6.68
C LEU A 59 3.58 -0.17 -6.58
N LEU A 60 2.92 -0.27 -7.73
CA LEU A 60 1.58 -0.82 -7.85
C LEU A 60 1.69 -2.16 -8.56
N TRP A 61 1.12 -3.21 -7.96
CA TRP A 61 1.10 -4.53 -8.57
C TRP A 61 -0.26 -5.22 -8.38
N LYS A 62 -0.50 -6.25 -9.18
CA LYS A 62 -1.67 -7.15 -9.04
C LYS A 62 -1.18 -8.59 -9.14
N GLY A 63 -1.38 -9.37 -8.08
CA GLY A 63 -0.81 -10.72 -7.99
C GLY A 63 0.72 -10.70 -8.14
N GLN A 64 1.24 -11.33 -9.20
CA GLN A 64 2.68 -11.41 -9.49
C GLN A 64 3.17 -10.36 -10.51
N HIS A 65 2.28 -9.50 -11.01
CA HIS A 65 2.60 -8.52 -12.05
C HIS A 65 2.77 -7.13 -11.46
N ILE A 66 3.98 -6.57 -11.58
CA ILE A 66 4.22 -5.14 -11.36
C ILE A 66 3.58 -4.38 -12.51
N TYR A 67 2.66 -3.47 -12.17
CA TYR A 67 1.98 -2.64 -13.12
C TYR A 67 2.85 -1.44 -13.48
N ASP A 68 3.16 -0.60 -12.48
CA ASP A 68 4.06 0.54 -12.67
C ASP A 68 4.61 1.07 -11.33
N ARG A 69 5.45 2.11 -11.43
CA ARG A 69 6.11 2.80 -10.33
C ARG A 69 5.59 4.23 -10.21
N PHE A 70 5.22 4.61 -9.01
CA PHE A 70 4.63 5.89 -8.68
C PHE A 70 5.49 6.65 -7.67
N PRO A 71 5.41 8.00 -7.67
CA PRO A 71 6.10 8.81 -6.68
C PRO A 71 5.50 8.66 -5.28
N SER A 72 4.20 8.36 -5.16
CA SER A 72 3.50 8.19 -3.87
C SER A 72 2.41 7.11 -3.94
N PRO A 73 1.98 6.56 -2.78
CA PRO A 73 0.82 5.67 -2.68
C PRO A 73 -0.47 6.28 -3.20
N GLU A 74 -0.68 7.57 -2.99
CA GLU A 74 -1.87 8.28 -3.48
C GLU A 74 -1.91 8.30 -5.02
N ALA A 75 -0.75 8.54 -5.67
CA ALA A 75 -0.65 8.51 -7.12
C ALA A 75 -0.93 7.09 -7.67
N ALA A 76 -0.45 6.06 -6.99
CA ALA A 76 -0.74 4.66 -7.33
C ALA A 76 -2.24 4.33 -7.17
N ALA A 77 -2.86 4.79 -6.08
CA ALA A 77 -4.29 4.59 -5.81
C ALA A 77 -5.16 5.34 -6.82
N ALA A 78 -4.81 6.57 -7.19
CA ALA A 78 -5.49 7.34 -8.22
C ALA A 78 -5.41 6.64 -9.59
N HIS A 79 -4.24 6.10 -9.94
CA HIS A 79 -4.08 5.33 -11.17
C HIS A 79 -4.94 4.06 -11.18
N HIS A 80 -4.97 3.33 -10.07
CA HIS A 80 -5.87 2.18 -9.89
C HIS A 80 -7.35 2.56 -10.05
N ALA A 81 -7.78 3.68 -9.49
CA ALA A 81 -9.14 4.19 -9.66
C ALA A 81 -9.45 4.47 -11.13
N SER A 82 -8.52 5.06 -11.89
CA SER A 82 -8.67 5.25 -13.34
C SER A 82 -8.79 3.91 -14.10
N LEU A 83 -7.96 2.92 -13.78
CA LEU A 83 -8.00 1.59 -14.43
C LEU A 83 -9.28 0.80 -14.17
N THR A 84 -9.93 1.05 -13.02
CA THR A 84 -11.13 0.34 -12.59
C THR A 84 -12.42 1.10 -12.92
N SER A 85 -12.35 2.42 -13.07
CA SER A 85 -13.49 3.26 -13.49
C SER A 85 -13.75 3.21 -15.00
N ASP A 86 -12.73 2.91 -15.82
CA ASP A 86 -12.86 2.79 -17.28
C ASP A 86 -13.53 1.47 -17.74
N GLN A 87 -13.89 0.58 -16.80
CA GLN A 87 -14.56 -0.70 -17.11
C GLN A 87 -16.09 -0.64 -17.07
N HIS A 88 -16.70 0.55 -17.28
CA HIS A 88 -18.15 0.71 -17.33
C HIS A 88 -18.65 1.20 -18.69
#